data_AF-A0A937ZVI8-F1
#
_entry.id   AF-A0A937ZVI8-F1
#
_cell.length_a   1.000
_cell.length_b   1.000
_cell.length_c   1.000
_cell.angle_alpha   90.00
_cell.angle_beta   90.00
_cell.angle_gamma   90.00
#
_symmetry.space_group_name_H-M   'P 1'
#
loop_
_entity.id
_entity.type
_entity.pdbx_description
1 polymer ?
#
loop_
_entity_poly.entity_id
_entity_poly.type
_entity_poly.pdbx_seq_one_letter_code
_entity_poly.pdbx_strand_id
1 'polypeptide(L)'
;MKPTKLIASVFALVAVVPLSAQTVSAPPASEGIEVTVSDDAEWQDLGIAITTFATDQDVPTRASAGSTAQLGRQMAEIISANLRNNGLFKPSGPQGLPQPSFGQVQSPDYGVWRGRNADMLVQG
;
A
#
# COMPACT_ATOMS: atom_id res chain seq x y z
N MET A 1 -52.74 -51.82 5.82
CA MET A 1 -54.16 -52.20 5.70
C MET A 1 -55.03 -50.95 5.44
N LYS A 2 -56.33 -51.12 5.18
CA LYS A 2 -57.38 -50.07 5.18
C LYS A 2 -58.00 -49.94 6.60
N PRO A 3 -58.86 -48.94 6.92
CA PRO A 3 -59.38 -47.80 6.13
C PRO A 3 -58.57 -46.50 6.46
N THR A 4 -59.02 -45.24 6.63
CA THR A 4 -60.35 -44.57 6.71
C THR A 4 -60.24 -43.07 6.34
N LYS A 5 -61.37 -42.38 6.14
CA LYS A 5 -61.52 -40.91 6.13
C LYS A 5 -62.86 -40.53 6.78
N LEU A 6 -62.94 -39.46 7.57
CA LEU A 6 -64.12 -38.60 7.87
C LEU A 6 -63.57 -37.35 8.61
N ILE A 7 -63.75 -36.06 8.24
CA ILE A 7 -64.91 -35.22 7.82
C ILE A 7 -65.31 -34.25 8.96
N ALA A 8 -65.90 -33.08 8.59
CA ALA A 8 -66.18 -31.88 9.41
C ALA A 8 -64.92 -31.06 9.77
N SER A 9 -64.69 -29.81 9.33
CA SER A 9 -65.52 -28.74 8.72
C SER A 9 -66.47 -28.00 9.67
N VAL A 10 -66.33 -26.66 9.70
CA VAL A 10 -67.10 -25.61 10.44
C VAL A 10 -67.07 -25.80 11.98
N PHE A 11 -66.57 -24.87 12.80
CA PHE A 11 -67.06 -23.48 12.93
C PHE A 11 -66.02 -22.46 13.45
N ALA A 12 -66.42 -21.20 13.44
CA ALA A 12 -65.67 -19.96 13.69
C ALA A 12 -64.67 -19.90 14.87
N LEU A 13 -63.56 -19.18 14.64
CA LEU A 13 -63.37 -17.86 15.28
C LEU A 13 -62.45 -16.96 14.42
N VAL A 14 -62.92 -15.77 14.03
CA VAL A 14 -62.04 -14.76 13.41
C VAL A 14 -61.38 -13.95 14.51
N ALA A 15 -60.20 -14.40 14.96
CA ALA A 15 -59.32 -13.59 15.78
C ALA A 15 -58.52 -12.63 14.87
N VAL A 16 -58.80 -11.33 14.96
CA VAL A 16 -57.96 -10.30 14.32
C VAL A 16 -56.65 -10.21 15.10
N VAL A 17 -55.63 -10.91 14.64
CA VAL A 17 -54.26 -10.78 15.16
C VAL A 17 -53.65 -9.52 14.53
N PRO A 18 -53.11 -8.57 15.31
CA PRO A 18 -52.43 -7.41 14.74
C PRO A 18 -51.21 -7.88 13.93
N LEU A 19 -51.08 -7.36 12.70
CA LEU A 19 -50.00 -7.73 11.79
C LEU A 19 -48.68 -7.07 12.23
N SER A 20 -48.03 -7.64 13.24
CA SER A 20 -46.68 -7.26 13.65
C SER A 20 -45.74 -7.37 12.45
N ALA A 21 -45.14 -6.24 12.06
CA ALA A 21 -44.34 -6.15 10.85
C ALA A 21 -43.13 -7.09 10.92
N GLN A 22 -43.10 -8.10 10.05
CA GLN A 22 -41.92 -8.93 9.84
C GLN A 22 -40.87 -8.11 9.09
N THR A 23 -40.02 -7.41 9.84
CA THR A 23 -38.86 -6.70 9.29
C THR A 23 -37.90 -7.72 8.70
N VAL A 24 -37.93 -7.87 7.38
CA VAL A 24 -36.91 -8.62 6.64
C VAL A 24 -35.57 -7.94 6.91
N SER A 25 -34.69 -8.62 7.64
CA SER A 25 -33.31 -8.15 7.79
C SER A 25 -32.67 -8.14 6.41
N ALA A 26 -32.25 -6.97 5.94
CA ALA A 26 -31.36 -6.91 4.80
C ALA A 26 -30.07 -7.71 5.11
N PRO A 27 -29.41 -8.31 4.11
CA PRO A 27 -28.03 -8.75 4.29
C PRO A 27 -27.19 -7.53 4.73
N PRO A 28 -26.18 -7.70 5.60
CA PRO A 28 -25.35 -6.59 6.02
C PRO A 28 -24.72 -5.93 4.79
N ALA A 29 -24.97 -4.63 4.62
CA ALA A 29 -24.28 -3.85 3.61
C ALA A 29 -22.77 -3.98 3.87
N SER A 30 -22.02 -4.31 2.84
CA SER A 30 -20.56 -4.41 2.96
C SER A 30 -20.00 -3.01 3.14
N GLU A 31 -19.69 -2.62 4.38
CA GLU A 31 -18.95 -1.39 4.71
C GLU A 31 -17.47 -1.51 4.30
N GLY A 32 -17.25 -1.76 3.01
CA GLY A 32 -15.96 -1.58 2.35
C GLY A 32 -15.73 -0.08 2.17
N ILE A 33 -14.58 0.40 2.63
CA ILE A 33 -14.20 1.80 2.48
C ILE A 33 -13.83 2.05 1.01
N GLU A 34 -14.73 2.67 0.25
CA GLU A 34 -14.46 3.09 -1.14
C GLU A 34 -13.62 4.37 -1.15
N VAL A 35 -12.30 4.21 -1.14
CA VAL A 35 -11.34 5.32 -1.19
C VAL A 35 -11.21 5.86 -2.61
N THR A 36 -11.94 6.92 -2.93
CA THR A 36 -11.78 7.65 -4.20
C THR A 36 -10.74 8.75 -4.05
N VAL A 37 -9.53 8.53 -4.58
CA VAL A 37 -8.54 9.60 -4.76
C VAL A 37 -9.02 10.49 -5.92
N SER A 38 -9.07 11.82 -5.69
CA SER A 38 -9.71 12.77 -6.61
C SER A 38 -8.82 13.94 -7.05
N ASP A 39 -7.53 13.94 -6.66
CA ASP A 39 -6.54 14.86 -7.23
C ASP A 39 -5.16 14.19 -7.31
N ASP A 40 -4.81 13.76 -8.53
CA ASP A 40 -3.57 13.06 -8.87
C ASP A 40 -2.55 13.99 -9.58
N ALA A 41 -2.73 15.31 -9.54
CA ALA A 41 -1.85 16.23 -10.26
C ALA A 41 -0.61 16.64 -9.44
N GLU A 42 -0.79 17.31 -8.31
CA GLU A 42 0.34 17.91 -7.56
C GLU A 42 1.19 16.87 -6.82
N TRP A 43 0.59 15.79 -6.32
CA TRP A 43 1.28 14.79 -5.50
C TRP A 43 2.13 13.81 -6.33
N GLN A 44 1.74 13.55 -7.58
CA GLN A 44 2.43 12.58 -8.43
C GLN A 44 3.82 13.06 -8.88
N ASP A 45 4.13 14.35 -8.87
CA ASP A 45 5.42 14.89 -9.35
C ASP A 45 6.46 15.15 -8.25
N LEU A 46 6.19 14.76 -7.00
CA LEU A 46 7.18 14.76 -5.91
C LEU A 46 8.35 13.81 -6.23
N GLY A 47 9.46 14.39 -6.67
CA GLY A 47 10.65 13.65 -7.09
C GLY A 47 11.51 13.27 -5.88
N ILE A 48 11.77 11.98 -5.71
CA ILE A 48 12.65 11.47 -4.65
C ILE A 48 13.87 10.77 -5.24
N ALA A 49 15.05 11.34 -5.02
CA ALA A 49 16.33 10.75 -5.39
C ALA A 49 16.79 9.79 -4.29
N ILE A 50 16.99 8.52 -4.64
CA ILE A 50 17.51 7.50 -3.73
C ILE A 50 18.90 7.12 -4.21
N THR A 51 19.93 7.62 -3.52
CA THR A 51 21.31 7.31 -3.85
C THR A 51 21.66 5.89 -3.42
N THR A 52 22.79 5.38 -3.89
CA THR A 52 23.47 4.28 -3.21
C THR A 52 23.81 4.69 -1.78
N PHE A 53 23.64 3.79 -0.82
CA PHE A 53 24.22 3.99 0.51
C PHE A 53 25.75 3.85 0.41
N ALA A 54 26.46 4.86 0.88
CA ALA A 54 27.91 4.94 0.81
C ALA A 54 28.55 4.09 1.91
N THR A 55 29.83 3.79 1.74
CA THR A 55 30.63 3.12 2.76
C THR A 55 32.02 3.77 2.81
N ASP A 56 32.60 3.86 4.00
CA ASP A 56 33.98 4.31 4.22
C ASP A 56 34.96 3.33 3.52
N GLN A 57 34.79 2.04 3.78
CA GLN A 57 35.63 0.96 3.27
C GLN A 57 34.77 -0.14 2.65
N ASP A 58 35.05 -0.53 1.40
CA ASP A 58 34.34 -1.62 0.75
C ASP A 58 34.89 -2.99 1.18
N VAL A 59 34.15 -3.69 2.05
CA VAL A 59 34.60 -4.91 2.71
C VAL A 59 33.58 -6.05 2.58
N PRO A 60 33.99 -7.33 2.51
CA PRO A 60 33.06 -8.46 2.47
C PRO A 60 32.12 -8.49 3.67
N THR A 61 30.82 -8.70 3.41
CA THR A 61 29.78 -8.75 4.45
C THR A 61 29.32 -10.19 4.73
N ARG A 62 28.64 -10.41 5.86
CA ARG A 62 27.82 -11.62 6.09
C ARG A 62 26.35 -11.44 5.70
N ALA A 63 25.92 -10.20 5.47
CA ALA A 63 24.52 -9.85 5.17
C ALA A 63 24.19 -9.98 3.67
N SER A 64 25.20 -10.06 2.80
CA SER A 64 25.06 -10.37 1.38
C SER A 64 26.19 -11.33 0.96
N ALA A 65 26.10 -11.93 -0.22
CA ALA A 65 27.20 -12.69 -0.83
C ALA A 65 28.32 -11.79 -1.42
N GLY A 66 28.48 -10.56 -0.89
CA GLY A 66 29.28 -9.50 -1.47
C GLY A 66 29.71 -8.42 -0.48
N SER A 67 30.19 -7.31 -1.01
CA SER A 67 30.80 -6.21 -0.25
C SER A 67 29.79 -5.20 0.32
N THR A 68 30.23 -4.30 1.21
CA THR A 68 29.40 -3.26 1.83
C THR A 68 28.76 -2.32 0.78
N ALA A 69 29.47 -1.98 -0.29
CA ALA A 69 28.94 -1.20 -1.41
C ALA A 69 27.95 -1.99 -2.27
N GLN A 70 28.06 -3.32 -2.37
CA GLN A 70 27.03 -4.16 -3.01
C GLN A 70 25.74 -4.18 -2.18
N LEU A 71 25.86 -4.33 -0.86
CA LEU A 71 24.73 -4.24 0.07
C LEU A 71 24.07 -2.85 0.03
N GLY A 72 24.86 -1.77 0.03
CA GLY A 72 24.35 -0.39 -0.06
C GLY A 72 23.61 -0.09 -1.36
N ARG A 73 23.99 -0.74 -2.48
CA ARG A 73 23.20 -0.70 -3.73
C ARG A 73 21.89 -1.48 -3.61
N GLN A 74 21.92 -2.69 -3.05
CA GLN A 74 20.73 -3.53 -2.87
C GLN A 74 19.69 -2.87 -1.97
N MET A 75 20.08 -2.20 -0.88
CA MET A 75 19.13 -1.45 -0.04
C MET A 75 18.46 -0.31 -0.81
N ALA A 76 19.24 0.47 -1.57
CA ALA A 76 18.70 1.56 -2.38
C ALA A 76 17.72 1.06 -3.47
N GLU A 77 18.00 -0.08 -4.10
CA GLU A 77 17.09 -0.73 -5.05
C GLU A 77 15.80 -1.25 -4.38
N ILE A 78 15.90 -1.84 -3.18
CA ILE A 78 14.73 -2.30 -2.39
C ILE A 78 13.84 -1.13 -1.99
N ILE A 79 14.41 -0.01 -1.50
CA ILE A 79 13.64 1.18 -1.12
C ILE A 79 12.99 1.80 -2.37
N SER A 80 13.72 1.91 -3.48
CA SER A 80 13.18 2.41 -4.75
C SER A 80 12.01 1.56 -5.26
N ALA A 81 12.13 0.24 -5.20
CA ALA A 81 11.05 -0.68 -5.56
C ALA A 81 9.85 -0.55 -4.61
N ASN A 82 10.09 -0.41 -3.29
CA ASN A 82 9.03 -0.24 -2.31
C ASN A 82 8.24 1.06 -2.52
N LEU A 83 8.91 2.21 -2.64
CA LEU A 83 8.21 3.49 -2.86
C LEU A 83 7.42 3.50 -4.18
N ARG A 84 7.99 2.95 -5.26
CA ARG A 84 7.29 2.82 -6.56
C ARG A 84 6.05 1.92 -6.45
N ASN A 85 6.14 0.81 -5.71
CA ASN A 85 5.04 -0.13 -5.54
C ASN A 85 3.91 0.43 -4.63
N ASN A 86 4.17 1.46 -3.81
CA ASN A 86 3.14 2.17 -3.04
C ASN A 86 2.39 3.24 -3.87
N GLY A 87 2.85 3.56 -5.09
CA GLY A 87 2.14 4.47 -6.02
C GLY A 87 2.13 5.97 -5.68
N LEU A 88 2.59 6.36 -4.49
CA LEU A 88 2.59 7.76 -4.02
C LEU A 88 3.83 8.58 -4.44
N PHE A 89 4.87 7.95 -5.00
CA PHE A 89 6.14 8.60 -5.30
C PHE A 89 6.68 8.21 -6.68
N LYS A 90 7.44 9.12 -7.31
CA LYS A 90 8.30 8.83 -8.47
C LYS A 90 9.78 8.71 -8.04
N PRO A 91 10.22 7.55 -7.49
CA PRO A 91 11.59 7.37 -7.06
C PRO A 91 12.56 7.26 -8.24
N SER A 92 13.54 8.17 -8.28
CA SER A 92 14.77 7.98 -9.05
C SER A 92 15.70 7.10 -8.23
N GLY A 93 15.80 5.82 -8.61
CA GLY A 93 16.67 4.84 -7.94
C GLY A 93 18.16 5.02 -8.27
N PRO A 94 19.05 4.23 -7.64
CA PRO A 94 20.51 4.43 -7.72
C PRO A 94 21.10 4.22 -9.13
N GLN A 95 20.39 3.55 -10.03
CA GLN A 95 20.83 3.28 -11.40
C GLN A 95 20.76 4.55 -12.25
N GLY A 96 21.93 5.15 -12.54
CA GLY A 96 22.05 6.40 -13.33
C GLY A 96 22.10 7.70 -12.50
N LEU A 97 22.09 7.59 -11.17
CA LEU A 97 22.38 8.71 -10.27
C LEU A 97 23.88 8.79 -9.91
N PRO A 98 24.41 9.99 -9.58
CA PRO A 98 25.69 10.12 -8.93
C PRO A 98 25.69 9.35 -7.60
N GLN A 99 26.81 8.70 -7.28
CA GLN A 99 26.99 8.03 -5.99
C GLN A 99 27.74 8.99 -5.06
N PRO A 100 27.15 9.47 -3.95
CA PRO A 100 27.86 10.29 -2.99
C PRO A 100 29.03 9.52 -2.38
N SER A 101 30.15 10.20 -2.15
CA SER A 101 31.17 9.69 -1.21
C SER A 101 30.64 9.73 0.22
N PHE A 102 31.18 8.90 1.10
CA PHE A 102 30.78 8.83 2.51
C PHE A 102 30.84 10.20 3.23
N GLY A 103 31.80 11.06 2.87
CA GLY A 103 31.88 12.43 3.39
C GLY A 103 30.72 13.35 2.95
N GLN A 104 30.19 13.15 1.73
CA GLN A 104 29.04 13.92 1.21
C GLN A 104 27.71 13.48 1.84
N VAL A 105 27.64 12.29 2.45
CA VAL A 105 26.47 11.88 3.24
C VAL A 105 26.21 12.86 4.39
N GLN A 106 27.29 13.36 5.01
CA GLN A 106 27.27 14.33 6.12
C GLN A 106 27.18 15.80 5.65
N SER A 107 27.27 16.07 4.34
CA SER A 107 27.27 17.43 3.77
C SER A 107 26.75 17.37 2.33
N PRO A 108 25.41 17.35 2.15
CA PRO A 108 24.81 16.99 0.87
C PRO A 108 24.86 18.15 -0.13
N ASP A 109 25.30 17.89 -1.36
CA ASP A 109 25.14 18.84 -2.47
C ASP A 109 23.70 18.79 -3.00
N TYR A 110 22.83 19.56 -2.37
CA TYR A 110 21.44 19.74 -2.80
C TYR A 110 21.29 20.42 -4.18
N GLY A 111 22.35 21.00 -4.76
CA GLY A 111 22.31 21.57 -6.11
C GLY A 111 22.19 20.49 -7.18
N VAL A 112 22.96 19.41 -7.03
CA VAL A 112 22.94 18.23 -7.94
C VAL A 112 21.56 17.57 -8.00
N TRP A 113 20.82 17.55 -6.89
CA TRP A 113 19.52 16.89 -6.78
C TRP A 113 18.37 17.75 -7.29
N ARG A 114 18.37 19.05 -6.97
CA ARG A 114 17.39 20.00 -7.54
C ARG A 114 17.46 20.06 -9.07
N GLY A 115 18.68 20.04 -9.63
CA GLY A 115 18.89 19.95 -11.09
C GLY A 115 18.44 18.63 -11.75
N ARG A 116 17.91 17.69 -10.98
CA ARG A 116 17.34 16.40 -11.44
C ARG A 116 15.84 16.26 -11.14
N ASN A 117 15.18 17.36 -10.77
CA ASN A 117 13.78 17.38 -10.32
C ASN A 117 13.56 16.44 -9.12
N ALA A 118 14.46 16.49 -8.13
CA ALA A 118 14.29 15.79 -6.86
C ALA A 118 14.14 16.79 -5.72
N ASP A 119 12.91 16.90 -5.20
CA ASP A 119 12.54 17.67 -4.01
C ASP A 119 13.05 17.01 -2.73
N MET A 120 13.13 15.67 -2.75
CA MET A 120 13.54 14.83 -1.63
C MET A 120 14.80 14.01 -1.97
N LEU A 121 15.66 13.82 -0.97
CA LEU A 121 16.90 13.05 -1.07
C LEU A 121 16.95 11.97 0.01
N VAL A 122 17.21 10.73 -0.38
CA VAL A 122 17.52 9.61 0.50
C VAL A 122 18.96 9.16 0.21
N GLN A 123 19.78 9.22 1.25
CA GLN A 123 21.19 8.80 1.25
C GLN A 123 21.56 8.33 2.67
N GLY A 124 22.69 7.64 2.80
CA GLY A 124 23.27 7.16 4.06
C GLY A 124 24.61 6.49 3.83
#